data_AF-A0AAU4NXM4-F1
#
_entry.id   AF-A0AAU4NXM4-F1
#
_cell.length_a   1.000
_cell.length_b   1.000
_cell.length_c   1.000
_cell.angle_alpha   90.00
_cell.angle_beta   90.00
_cell.angle_gamma   90.00
#
_symmetry.space_group_name_H-M   'P 1'
#
loop_
_entity.id
_entity.type
_entity.pdbx_description
1 polymer ?
#
loop_
_entity_poly.entity_id
_entity_poly.type
_entity_poly.pdbx_seq_one_letter_code
_entity_poly.pdbx_strand_id
1 'polypeptide(L)'
;MRDLLSDVAGLTVGHHHVLDPEVTLSEEHHDGVGRATGCTVVMTDAPVTAAVDVRGGGPGTRETDLLDPSHAVQQIDAVLLTGGSAYGLAAADGVMRHLEEHRRGVRMGRDDRVVPIVPGAVIFDLPMGDWSVRPDAEFGRAAAATASADFALGCVGAGTGARAGLLKGGVGSASTRIETGAAAGLVVSALMVVNPVGSVFDPATGVLWSAASVPEVGLRTPSADDVRAAAELAPKDTSLNTTIGVVATDAQLTESECRRVAVAAHDGLARAIRPAHSPLDGDTIFAIATGRAAARPAEVDMPMMMPHLAVLDGVCAAVAPVVERAIARAILAATAVAGVPAYRDVFPSSGA
;
A
#
# COMPACT_ATOMS: atom_id res chain seq x y z
N MET A 1 -5.20 19.02 3.45
CA MET A 1 -4.59 17.76 2.98
C MET A 1 -5.64 17.05 2.16
N ARG A 2 -5.25 16.38 1.07
CA ARG A 2 -6.11 15.59 0.19
C ARG A 2 -6.31 14.15 0.69
N ASP A 3 -5.60 13.77 1.76
CA ASP A 3 -5.56 12.40 2.27
C ASP A 3 -4.95 11.42 1.26
N LEU A 4 -3.90 11.87 0.58
CA LEU A 4 -3.16 11.11 -0.42
C LEU A 4 -1.68 11.03 -0.04
N LEU A 5 -1.00 9.98 -0.50
CA LEU A 5 0.46 9.79 -0.36
C LEU A 5 1.25 11.02 -0.87
N SER A 6 0.74 11.65 -1.92
CA SER A 6 1.30 12.84 -2.56
C SER A 6 1.14 14.14 -1.75
N ASP A 7 0.51 14.10 -0.57
CA ASP A 7 0.57 15.21 0.38
C ASP A 7 1.96 15.34 1.03
N VAL A 8 2.78 14.29 0.99
CA VAL A 8 4.24 14.40 1.15
C VAL A 8 4.82 14.88 -0.18
N ALA A 9 5.46 16.05 -0.16
CA ALA A 9 5.89 16.75 -1.37
C ALA A 9 6.87 15.93 -2.22
N GLY A 10 6.68 15.98 -3.54
CA GLY A 10 7.48 15.31 -4.57
C GLY A 10 7.31 13.79 -4.64
N LEU A 11 6.20 13.28 -4.09
CA LEU A 11 5.68 11.97 -4.42
C LEU A 11 4.53 12.07 -5.41
N THR A 12 4.52 11.14 -6.36
CA THR A 12 3.43 10.94 -7.32
C THR A 12 3.11 9.45 -7.39
N VAL A 13 1.88 9.11 -7.73
CA VAL A 13 1.42 7.71 -7.85
C VAL A 13 0.78 7.51 -9.20
N GLY A 14 1.19 6.46 -9.89
CA GLY A 14 0.65 6.08 -11.19
C GLY A 14 0.02 4.70 -11.14
N HIS A 15 -1.03 4.50 -11.92
CA HIS A 15 -1.78 3.25 -12.00
C HIS A 15 -1.93 2.82 -13.45
N HIS A 16 -1.70 1.54 -13.71
CA HIS A 16 -2.10 0.92 -14.96
C HIS A 16 -2.72 -0.44 -14.67
N HIS A 17 -3.85 -0.74 -15.28
CA HIS A 17 -4.61 -1.95 -15.01
C HIS A 17 -5.48 -2.32 -16.20
N VAL A 18 -5.93 -3.57 -16.18
CA VAL A 18 -6.95 -4.11 -17.07
C VAL A 18 -8.11 -4.61 -16.21
N LEU A 19 -9.33 -4.26 -16.59
CA LEU A 19 -10.56 -4.69 -15.93
C LEU A 19 -11.64 -4.91 -16.99
N ASP A 20 -11.95 -6.16 -17.30
CA ASP A 20 -13.01 -6.50 -18.23
C ASP A 20 -14.37 -6.51 -17.52
N PRO A 21 -15.46 -5.99 -18.12
CA PRO A 21 -16.79 -6.00 -17.49
C PRO A 21 -17.33 -7.40 -17.18
N GLU A 22 -17.00 -8.37 -18.02
CA GLU A 22 -17.44 -9.77 -17.94
C GLU A 22 -16.46 -10.65 -17.14
N VAL A 23 -15.57 -10.05 -16.36
CA VAL A 23 -14.58 -10.81 -15.58
C VAL A 23 -15.28 -11.72 -14.57
N THR A 24 -14.83 -12.97 -14.46
CA THR A 24 -15.33 -13.93 -13.48
C THR A 24 -14.23 -14.40 -12.54
N LEU A 25 -14.60 -14.80 -11.33
CA LEU A 25 -13.68 -15.41 -10.39
C LEU A 25 -13.41 -16.86 -10.81
N SER A 26 -12.20 -17.35 -10.53
CA SER A 26 -11.88 -18.77 -10.66
C SER A 26 -12.65 -19.61 -9.63
N GLU A 27 -13.09 -20.79 -10.04
CA GLU A 27 -13.73 -21.82 -9.20
C GLU A 27 -12.80 -23.04 -9.10
N GLU A 28 -13.07 -23.98 -8.18
CA GLU A 28 -12.17 -25.12 -7.87
C GLU A 28 -11.62 -25.89 -9.09
N HIS A 29 -12.34 -25.92 -10.21
CA HIS A 29 -11.97 -26.67 -11.41
C HIS A 29 -11.95 -25.85 -12.70
N HIS A 30 -12.18 -24.54 -12.62
CA HIS A 30 -12.24 -23.66 -13.79
C HIS A 30 -11.60 -22.31 -13.50
N ASP A 31 -10.65 -21.92 -14.32
CA ASP A 31 -10.11 -20.57 -14.29
C ASP A 31 -11.24 -19.56 -14.59
N GLY A 32 -11.12 -18.38 -13.99
CA GLY A 32 -11.96 -17.25 -14.33
C GLY A 32 -11.75 -16.84 -15.79
N VAL A 33 -12.66 -16.02 -16.30
CA VAL A 33 -12.58 -15.46 -17.65
C VAL A 33 -12.40 -13.95 -17.55
N GLY A 34 -11.77 -13.33 -18.54
CA GLY A 34 -11.52 -11.88 -18.57
C GLY A 34 -10.30 -11.47 -17.75
N ARG A 35 -10.13 -10.17 -17.54
CA ARG A 35 -8.90 -9.59 -16.98
C ARG A 35 -9.23 -8.72 -15.78
N ALA A 36 -8.56 -8.90 -14.64
CA ALA A 36 -8.65 -7.99 -13.49
C ALA A 36 -7.35 -7.95 -12.68
N THR A 37 -6.38 -7.16 -13.13
CA THR A 37 -5.09 -6.98 -12.43
C THR A 37 -4.40 -5.67 -12.84
N GLY A 38 -3.31 -5.30 -12.18
CA GLY A 38 -2.54 -4.11 -12.54
C GLY A 38 -1.30 -3.82 -11.69
N CYS A 39 -0.73 -2.65 -11.96
CA CYS A 39 0.41 -2.07 -11.26
C CYS A 39 0.05 -0.70 -10.67
N THR A 40 0.63 -0.44 -9.51
CA THR A 40 0.69 0.87 -8.87
C THR A 40 2.15 1.20 -8.64
N VAL A 41 2.61 2.35 -9.14
CA VAL A 41 4.00 2.79 -8.99
C VAL A 41 4.02 4.09 -8.22
N VAL A 42 4.75 4.11 -7.10
CA VAL A 42 5.09 5.34 -6.39
C VAL A 42 6.36 5.89 -6.99
N MET A 43 6.31 7.07 -7.60
CA MET A 43 7.44 7.76 -8.18
C MET A 43 7.84 8.93 -7.29
N THR A 44 9.14 9.10 -7.07
CA THR A 44 9.67 10.33 -6.47
C THR A 44 10.08 11.30 -7.56
N ASP A 45 10.30 12.57 -7.27
CA ASP A 45 10.87 13.55 -8.22
C ASP A 45 12.39 13.73 -8.07
N ALA A 46 12.96 13.22 -6.98
CA ALA A 46 14.38 13.13 -6.69
C ALA A 46 14.67 11.82 -5.94
N PRO A 47 15.92 11.33 -5.90
CA PRO A 47 16.28 10.18 -5.07
C PRO A 47 15.95 10.43 -3.59
N VAL A 48 15.31 9.46 -2.94
CA VAL A 48 14.84 9.56 -1.54
C VAL A 48 15.36 8.41 -0.68
N THR A 49 15.58 8.67 0.60
CA THR A 49 15.90 7.61 1.57
C THR A 49 14.73 6.66 1.70
N ALA A 50 14.98 5.36 1.65
CA ALA A 50 13.96 4.35 1.80
C ALA A 50 14.43 3.13 2.57
N ALA A 51 13.48 2.40 3.13
CA ALA A 51 13.67 1.11 3.76
C ALA A 51 12.44 0.24 3.57
N VAL A 52 12.51 -1.03 3.95
CA VAL A 52 11.38 -1.97 3.90
C VAL A 52 11.32 -2.81 5.17
N ASP A 53 10.12 -3.16 5.60
CA ASP A 53 9.84 -4.24 6.55
C ASP A 53 8.94 -5.26 5.85
N VAL A 54 9.37 -6.53 5.84
CA VAL A 54 8.63 -7.67 5.27
C VAL A 54 8.25 -8.56 6.44
N ARG A 55 6.93 -8.71 6.70
CA ARG A 55 6.43 -9.45 7.88
C ARG A 55 5.56 -10.64 7.57
N GLY A 56 4.90 -10.65 6.42
CA GLY A 56 4.12 -11.83 6.02
C GLY A 56 5.01 -13.05 5.82
N GLY A 57 4.47 -14.26 6.04
CA GLY A 57 5.23 -15.50 5.85
C GLY A 57 5.38 -15.98 4.41
N GLY A 58 4.62 -15.42 3.46
CA GLY A 58 4.69 -15.75 2.03
C GLY A 58 4.96 -14.55 1.12
N PRO A 59 6.06 -13.78 1.32
CA PRO A 59 6.32 -12.58 0.55
C PRO A 59 6.73 -12.88 -0.89
N GLY A 60 6.29 -12.05 -1.83
CA GLY A 60 6.85 -11.95 -3.18
C GLY A 60 7.43 -10.56 -3.37
N THR A 61 8.75 -10.45 -3.37
CA THR A 61 9.45 -9.16 -3.35
C THR A 61 10.60 -9.11 -4.36
N ARG A 62 11.00 -7.89 -4.70
CA ARG A 62 12.19 -7.61 -5.51
C ARG A 62 13.02 -6.51 -4.84
N GLU A 63 14.34 -6.68 -4.88
CA GLU A 63 15.35 -5.67 -4.48
C GLU A 63 15.20 -5.15 -3.04
N THR A 64 14.63 -5.96 -2.14
CA THR A 64 14.48 -5.61 -0.72
C THR A 64 15.81 -5.61 0.03
N ASP A 65 16.74 -6.51 -0.31
CA ASP A 65 18.06 -6.56 0.34
C ASP A 65 18.81 -5.24 0.16
N LEU A 66 18.70 -4.59 -1.00
CA LEU A 66 19.35 -3.31 -1.26
C LEU A 66 18.90 -2.19 -0.32
N LEU A 67 17.71 -2.33 0.28
CA LEU A 67 17.15 -1.38 1.24
C LEU A 67 17.52 -1.69 2.69
N ASP A 68 18.33 -2.73 2.95
CA ASP A 68 18.89 -2.94 4.28
C ASP A 68 19.87 -1.79 4.61
N PRO A 69 19.77 -1.15 5.79
CA PRO A 69 20.63 -0.03 6.19
C PRO A 69 22.14 -0.33 6.19
N SER A 70 22.54 -1.60 6.12
CA SER A 70 23.95 -2.00 6.03
C SER A 70 24.51 -2.04 4.60
N HIS A 71 23.68 -1.82 3.58
CA HIS A 71 24.07 -1.87 2.18
C HIS A 71 24.27 -0.49 1.55
N ALA A 72 24.90 -0.47 0.36
CA ALA A 72 25.39 0.75 -0.28
C ALA A 72 24.33 1.59 -1.02
N VAL A 73 23.15 1.01 -1.31
CA VAL A 73 22.06 1.74 -1.96
C VAL A 73 21.27 2.47 -0.89
N GLN A 74 21.44 3.79 -0.83
CA GLN A 74 20.82 4.64 0.20
C GLN A 74 19.55 5.33 -0.28
N GLN A 75 19.34 5.38 -1.60
CA GLN A 75 18.25 6.14 -2.20
C GLN A 75 17.62 5.40 -3.38
N ILE A 76 16.31 5.57 -3.53
CA ILE A 76 15.53 5.02 -4.64
C ILE A 76 14.75 6.11 -5.37
N ASP A 77 14.30 5.79 -6.58
CA ASP A 77 13.51 6.68 -7.44
C ASP A 77 12.05 6.25 -7.58
N ALA A 78 11.73 4.98 -7.28
CA ALA A 78 10.39 4.43 -7.38
C ALA A 78 10.18 3.19 -6.49
N VAL A 79 8.92 2.88 -6.18
CA VAL A 79 8.47 1.61 -5.58
C VAL A 79 7.35 1.02 -6.42
N LEU A 80 7.43 -0.26 -6.74
CA LEU A 80 6.38 -1.01 -7.44
C LEU A 80 5.51 -1.82 -6.47
N LEU A 81 4.19 -1.64 -6.57
CA LEU A 81 3.18 -2.52 -5.98
C LEU A 81 2.37 -3.13 -7.12
N THR A 82 2.19 -4.45 -7.17
CA THR A 82 1.55 -5.08 -8.34
C THR A 82 0.77 -6.36 -8.03
N GLY A 83 -0.21 -6.69 -8.87
CA GLY A 83 -0.84 -8.01 -8.90
C GLY A 83 0.03 -9.07 -9.57
N GLY A 84 -0.56 -10.19 -9.96
CA GLY A 84 0.07 -11.28 -10.68
C GLY A 84 0.96 -12.20 -9.85
N SER A 85 0.94 -12.06 -8.52
CA SER A 85 1.86 -12.79 -7.63
C SER A 85 3.32 -12.65 -8.10
N ALA A 86 4.17 -13.66 -7.87
CA ALA A 86 5.59 -13.60 -8.21
C ALA A 86 5.86 -13.27 -9.69
N TYR A 87 4.97 -13.62 -10.61
CA TYR A 87 5.10 -13.26 -12.03
C TYR A 87 5.05 -11.74 -12.25
N GLY A 88 4.24 -11.03 -11.45
CA GLY A 88 4.09 -9.57 -11.53
C GLY A 88 5.37 -8.80 -11.24
N LEU A 89 6.37 -9.41 -10.59
CA LEU A 89 7.68 -8.81 -10.40
C LEU A 89 8.38 -8.44 -11.73
N ALA A 90 7.97 -9.06 -12.85
CA ALA A 90 8.41 -8.67 -14.19
C ALA A 90 8.05 -7.23 -14.56
N ALA A 91 7.03 -6.64 -13.92
CA ALA A 91 6.66 -5.24 -14.14
C ALA A 91 7.75 -4.25 -13.70
N ALA A 92 8.64 -4.64 -12.78
CA ALA A 92 9.74 -3.79 -12.35
C ALA A 92 10.68 -3.40 -13.50
N ASP A 93 10.90 -4.30 -14.45
CA ASP A 93 11.74 -4.03 -15.63
C ASP A 93 11.15 -2.89 -16.48
N GLY A 94 9.83 -2.75 -16.51
CA GLY A 94 9.13 -1.64 -17.15
C GLY A 94 9.41 -0.29 -16.50
N VAL A 95 9.31 -0.27 -15.17
CA VAL A 95 9.59 0.92 -14.36
C VAL A 95 11.06 1.31 -14.49
N MET A 96 11.98 0.34 -14.45
CA MET A 96 13.41 0.58 -14.68
C MET A 96 13.65 1.23 -16.03
N ARG A 97 13.08 0.70 -17.13
CA ARG A 97 13.25 1.32 -18.45
C ARG A 97 12.68 2.74 -18.50
N HIS A 98 11.52 2.99 -17.88
CA HIS A 98 10.98 4.34 -17.78
C HIS A 98 11.94 5.28 -17.04
N LEU A 99 12.51 4.86 -15.90
CA LEU A 99 13.48 5.66 -15.15
C LEU A 99 14.78 5.89 -15.92
N GLU A 100 15.31 4.87 -16.60
CA GLU A 100 16.52 4.97 -17.42
C GLU A 100 16.35 5.97 -18.58
N GLU A 101 15.21 5.92 -19.29
CA GLU A 101 14.84 6.87 -20.34
C GLU A 101 14.83 8.32 -19.83
N HIS A 102 14.51 8.50 -18.55
CA HIS A 102 14.51 9.80 -17.86
C HIS A 102 15.80 10.07 -17.07
N ARG A 103 16.84 9.23 -17.22
CA ARG A 103 18.16 9.34 -16.57
C ARG A 103 18.08 9.39 -15.05
N ARG A 104 17.19 8.58 -14.49
CA ARG A 104 16.99 8.42 -13.04
C ARG A 104 17.46 7.05 -12.58
N GLY A 105 18.21 7.03 -11.48
CA GLY A 105 18.87 5.85 -10.94
C GLY A 105 20.28 6.14 -10.44
N VAL A 106 20.96 5.10 -9.97
CA VAL A 106 22.33 5.20 -9.46
C VAL A 106 23.28 5.52 -10.62
N ARG A 107 24.03 6.63 -10.51
CA ARG A 107 24.95 7.06 -11.57
C ARG A 107 26.19 6.16 -11.62
N MET A 108 26.51 5.65 -12.81
CA MET A 108 27.63 4.71 -13.02
C MET A 108 28.93 5.38 -13.50
N GLY A 109 29.04 6.71 -13.39
CA GLY A 109 30.23 7.45 -13.80
C GLY A 109 29.95 8.91 -14.10
N ARG A 110 30.78 9.49 -14.99
CA ARG A 110 30.67 10.90 -15.42
C ARG A 110 29.66 11.13 -16.54
N ASP A 111 29.23 10.08 -17.23
CA ASP A 111 28.21 10.14 -18.29
C ASP A 111 26.79 10.04 -17.69
N ASP A 112 25.77 10.31 -18.50
CA ASP A 112 24.34 10.18 -18.15
C ASP A 112 23.85 8.72 -17.96
N ARG A 113 24.76 7.75 -17.77
CA ARG A 113 24.43 6.33 -17.56
C ARG A 113 24.00 6.08 -16.12
N VAL A 114 22.82 5.50 -15.96
CA VAL A 114 22.21 5.19 -14.66
C VAL A 114 21.82 3.72 -14.57
N VAL A 115 21.78 3.18 -13.36
CA VAL A 115 21.13 1.91 -13.04
C VAL A 115 19.96 2.21 -12.09
N PRO A 116 18.71 2.18 -12.59
CA PRO A 116 17.53 2.36 -11.75
C PRO A 116 17.40 1.22 -10.74
N ILE A 117 17.01 1.55 -9.50
CA ILE A 117 16.68 0.59 -8.45
C ILE A 117 15.19 0.70 -8.18
N VAL A 118 14.46 -0.40 -8.42
CA VAL A 118 12.99 -0.44 -8.28
C VAL A 118 12.62 -1.58 -7.35
N PRO A 119 12.64 -1.35 -6.02
CA PRO A 119 12.09 -2.30 -5.08
C PRO A 119 10.59 -2.46 -5.32
N GLY A 120 10.07 -3.65 -5.00
CA GLY A 120 8.64 -3.88 -5.13
C GLY A 120 8.14 -5.10 -4.40
N ALA A 121 6.82 -5.17 -4.29
CA ALA A 121 6.10 -6.28 -3.69
C ALA A 121 4.83 -6.59 -4.49
N VAL A 122 4.34 -7.81 -4.36
CA VAL A 122 3.21 -8.32 -5.14
C VAL A 122 2.06 -8.77 -4.25
N ILE A 123 0.84 -8.69 -4.77
CA ILE A 123 -0.31 -9.38 -4.21
C ILE A 123 -0.67 -10.62 -5.04
N PHE A 124 -1.36 -11.58 -4.42
CA PHE A 124 -1.95 -12.72 -5.13
C PHE A 124 -3.39 -12.40 -5.55
N ASP A 125 -3.58 -12.07 -6.83
CA ASP A 125 -4.87 -11.81 -7.48
C ASP A 125 -5.15 -12.70 -8.69
N LEU A 126 -4.33 -13.73 -8.96
CA LEU A 126 -4.47 -14.65 -10.10
C LEU A 126 -5.87 -15.27 -10.26
N PRO A 127 -6.63 -15.58 -9.19
CA PRO A 127 -7.99 -16.07 -9.34
C PRO A 127 -9.00 -15.06 -9.92
N MET A 128 -8.64 -13.78 -10.08
CA MET A 128 -9.51 -12.72 -10.60
C MET A 128 -9.45 -12.64 -12.13
N GLY A 129 -10.21 -13.51 -12.79
CA GLY A 129 -10.22 -13.65 -14.24
C GLY A 129 -9.33 -14.79 -14.72
N ASP A 130 -8.85 -14.65 -15.95
CA ASP A 130 -7.95 -15.60 -16.61
C ASP A 130 -6.60 -15.63 -15.90
N TRP A 131 -6.25 -16.80 -15.36
CA TRP A 131 -5.01 -17.05 -14.61
C TRP A 131 -3.73 -16.65 -15.36
N SER A 132 -3.76 -16.70 -16.68
CA SER A 132 -2.61 -16.35 -17.52
C SER A 132 -2.38 -14.83 -17.60
N VAL A 133 -3.38 -14.02 -17.28
CA VAL A 133 -3.33 -12.56 -17.33
C VAL A 133 -2.69 -12.02 -16.06
N ARG A 134 -1.49 -11.46 -16.20
CA ARG A 134 -0.70 -10.93 -15.09
C ARG A 134 0.11 -9.73 -15.55
N PRO A 135 0.45 -8.79 -14.65
CA PRO A 135 1.25 -7.63 -15.00
C PRO A 135 2.63 -8.04 -15.54
N ASP A 136 3.06 -7.35 -16.58
CA ASP A 136 4.37 -7.51 -17.21
C ASP A 136 5.13 -6.17 -17.24
N ALA A 137 6.25 -6.15 -17.93
CA ALA A 137 7.08 -4.96 -18.05
C ALA A 137 6.38 -3.79 -18.79
N GLU A 138 5.34 -4.01 -19.60
CA GLU A 138 4.58 -2.90 -20.17
C GLU A 138 3.63 -2.30 -19.13
N PHE A 139 2.99 -3.13 -18.30
CA PHE A 139 2.16 -2.64 -17.19
C PHE A 139 2.94 -1.72 -16.25
N GLY A 140 4.16 -2.12 -15.84
CA GLY A 140 4.98 -1.31 -14.95
C GLY A 140 5.39 0.02 -15.59
N ARG A 141 5.80 0.00 -16.87
CA ARG A 141 6.13 1.21 -17.64
C ARG A 141 4.94 2.16 -17.74
N ALA A 142 3.76 1.63 -18.11
CA ALA A 142 2.54 2.42 -18.25
C ALA A 142 2.08 3.01 -16.91
N ALA A 143 2.19 2.25 -15.81
CA ALA A 143 1.89 2.77 -14.48
C ALA A 143 2.84 3.92 -14.11
N ALA A 144 4.16 3.77 -14.31
CA ALA A 144 5.12 4.84 -14.05
C ALA A 144 4.84 6.11 -14.88
N ALA A 145 4.47 5.95 -16.15
CA ALA A 145 4.18 7.06 -17.06
C ALA A 145 2.91 7.86 -16.70
N THR A 146 2.00 7.30 -15.89
CA THR A 146 0.76 7.96 -15.46
C THR A 146 0.87 8.61 -14.08
N ALA A 147 2.07 8.60 -13.47
CA ALA A 147 2.25 9.08 -12.11
C ALA A 147 1.84 10.55 -11.94
N SER A 148 0.94 10.78 -10.99
CA SER A 148 0.36 12.09 -10.71
C SER A 148 0.26 12.34 -9.20
N ALA A 149 0.23 13.61 -8.80
CA ALA A 149 -0.05 14.00 -7.42
C ALA A 149 -1.53 13.83 -7.05
N ASP A 150 -2.42 13.74 -8.03
CA ASP A 150 -3.83 13.38 -7.85
C ASP A 150 -4.08 12.04 -8.54
N PHE A 151 -4.54 11.06 -7.78
CA PHE A 151 -4.65 9.66 -8.21
C PHE A 151 -5.86 8.99 -7.58
N ALA A 152 -6.41 8.00 -8.30
CA ALA A 152 -7.62 7.30 -7.90
C ALA A 152 -7.37 6.29 -6.77
N LEU A 153 -8.42 6.00 -6.00
CA LEU A 153 -8.47 4.94 -5.00
C LEU A 153 -9.48 3.86 -5.43
N GLY A 154 -9.52 2.73 -4.72
CA GLY A 154 -10.43 1.62 -4.99
C GLY A 154 -9.84 0.60 -5.97
N CYS A 155 -10.62 0.18 -6.97
CA CYS A 155 -10.27 -0.92 -7.88
C CYS A 155 -9.37 -0.51 -9.05
N VAL A 156 -8.28 0.21 -8.76
CA VAL A 156 -7.30 0.69 -9.75
C VAL A 156 -5.92 0.09 -9.51
N GLY A 157 -5.11 0.00 -10.58
CA GLY A 157 -3.72 -0.44 -10.50
C GLY A 157 -3.60 -1.82 -9.83
N ALA A 158 -2.71 -1.96 -8.86
CA ALA A 158 -2.57 -3.19 -8.08
C ALA A 158 -3.83 -3.54 -7.25
N GLY A 159 -4.74 -2.59 -7.01
CA GLY A 159 -6.00 -2.84 -6.31
C GLY A 159 -7.10 -3.44 -7.18
N THR A 160 -6.91 -3.52 -8.50
CA THR A 160 -7.94 -4.00 -9.43
C THR A 160 -8.36 -5.44 -9.10
N GLY A 161 -7.40 -6.36 -8.93
CA GLY A 161 -7.66 -7.75 -8.52
C GLY A 161 -7.68 -7.99 -7.00
N ALA A 162 -7.46 -6.97 -6.16
CA ALA A 162 -7.33 -7.16 -4.72
C ALA A 162 -8.63 -7.63 -4.03
N ARG A 163 -8.53 -8.55 -3.07
CA ARG A 163 -9.63 -9.08 -2.25
C ARG A 163 -9.27 -9.09 -0.77
N ALA A 164 -10.18 -8.62 0.07
CA ALA A 164 -10.05 -8.62 1.53
C ALA A 164 -11.02 -9.64 2.13
N GLY A 165 -10.55 -10.89 2.27
CA GLY A 165 -11.42 -12.01 2.61
C GLY A 165 -12.56 -12.19 1.59
N LEU A 166 -13.81 -12.08 2.06
CA LEU A 166 -15.00 -12.18 1.22
C LEU A 166 -15.33 -10.88 0.45
N LEU A 167 -14.69 -9.76 0.81
CA LEU A 167 -14.96 -8.45 0.22
C LEU A 167 -13.95 -8.12 -0.89
N LYS A 168 -14.34 -7.20 -1.76
CA LYS A 168 -13.41 -6.53 -2.66
C LYS A 168 -12.44 -5.66 -1.86
N GLY A 169 -11.16 -5.84 -2.12
CA GLY A 169 -10.08 -4.97 -1.65
C GLY A 169 -9.78 -3.84 -2.64
N GLY A 170 -8.68 -3.14 -2.45
CA GLY A 170 -8.31 -2.07 -3.37
C GLY A 170 -7.10 -1.26 -2.96
N VAL A 171 -6.88 -0.15 -3.65
CA VAL A 171 -5.93 0.89 -3.28
C VAL A 171 -6.61 1.88 -2.33
N GLY A 172 -5.96 2.18 -1.21
CA GLY A 172 -6.35 3.25 -0.31
C GLY A 172 -5.17 4.14 0.02
N SER A 173 -5.48 5.38 0.40
CA SER A 173 -4.46 6.34 0.83
C SER A 173 -5.01 7.24 1.94
N ALA A 174 -4.11 7.74 2.77
CA ALA A 174 -4.40 8.69 3.85
C ALA A 174 -3.15 9.52 4.15
N SER A 175 -3.33 10.67 4.79
CA SER A 175 -2.21 11.51 5.25
C SER A 175 -2.58 12.34 6.47
N THR A 176 -1.63 12.59 7.35
CA THR A 176 -1.81 13.52 8.46
C THR A 176 -0.63 14.48 8.56
N ARG A 177 -0.89 15.66 9.10
CA ARG A 177 0.14 16.59 9.54
C ARG A 177 0.21 16.45 11.04
N ILE A 178 1.40 16.20 11.56
CA ILE A 178 1.63 16.09 13.00
C ILE A 178 1.45 17.49 13.61
N GLU A 179 0.55 17.64 14.57
CA GLU A 179 0.18 18.96 15.11
C GLU A 179 1.06 19.41 16.27
N THR A 180 1.57 18.46 17.06
CA THR A 180 2.26 18.73 18.33
C THR A 180 3.52 17.89 18.50
N GLY A 181 4.36 18.24 19.49
CA GLY A 181 5.61 17.54 19.80
C GLY A 181 6.76 17.88 18.86
N ALA A 182 7.86 17.12 18.95
CA ALA A 182 9.10 17.36 18.21
C ALA A 182 8.94 17.19 16.68
N ALA A 183 7.97 16.38 16.26
CA ALA A 183 7.63 16.15 14.86
C ALA A 183 6.57 17.12 14.31
N ALA A 184 6.15 18.14 15.09
CA ALA A 184 5.11 19.07 14.68
C ALA A 184 5.40 19.77 13.35
N GLY A 185 4.41 19.79 12.48
CA GLY A 185 4.47 20.35 11.14
C GLY A 185 4.87 19.36 10.05
N LEU A 186 5.48 18.22 10.39
CA LEU A 186 5.80 17.16 9.43
C LEU A 186 4.54 16.47 8.93
N VAL A 187 4.60 15.96 7.71
CA VAL A 187 3.53 15.20 7.07
C VAL A 187 3.91 13.73 7.07
N VAL A 188 2.94 12.87 7.38
CA VAL A 188 3.03 11.41 7.25
C VAL A 188 1.87 10.96 6.37
N SER A 189 2.14 10.08 5.41
CA SER A 189 1.12 9.56 4.50
C SER A 189 1.32 8.08 4.23
N ALA A 190 0.27 7.40 3.76
CA ALA A 190 0.31 5.99 3.41
C ALA A 190 -0.48 5.72 2.12
N LEU A 191 -0.05 4.70 1.38
CA LEU A 191 -0.72 4.10 0.24
C LEU A 191 -0.69 2.59 0.45
N MET A 192 -1.87 1.96 0.48
CA MET A 192 -2.00 0.53 0.77
C MET A 192 -2.78 -0.16 -0.35
N VAL A 193 -2.30 -1.32 -0.79
CA VAL A 193 -3.02 -2.29 -1.62
C VAL A 193 -3.50 -3.41 -0.70
N VAL A 194 -4.81 -3.45 -0.46
CA VAL A 194 -5.42 -4.28 0.58
C VAL A 194 -5.93 -5.59 -0.04
N ASN A 195 -5.14 -6.65 0.06
CA ASN A 195 -5.52 -8.01 -0.34
C ASN A 195 -5.24 -9.05 0.79
N PRO A 196 -5.71 -8.88 2.03
CA PRO A 196 -5.35 -9.76 3.16
C PRO A 196 -6.08 -11.12 3.17
N VAL A 197 -5.47 -12.13 3.83
CA VAL A 197 -6.23 -13.31 4.30
C VAL A 197 -7.23 -12.88 5.37
N GLY A 198 -6.77 -12.06 6.33
CA GLY A 198 -7.55 -11.65 7.49
C GLY A 198 -8.78 -10.81 7.15
N SER A 199 -9.71 -10.78 8.09
CA SER A 199 -10.91 -9.94 7.98
C SER A 199 -10.56 -8.47 8.26
N VAL A 200 -11.17 -7.57 7.48
CA VAL A 200 -11.13 -6.11 7.68
C VAL A 200 -12.28 -5.58 8.54
N PHE A 201 -13.21 -6.46 8.91
CA PHE A 201 -14.35 -6.14 9.76
C PHE A 201 -14.55 -7.20 10.85
N ASP A 202 -15.27 -6.83 11.89
CA ASP A 202 -15.70 -7.74 12.93
C ASP A 202 -16.84 -8.63 12.41
N PRO A 203 -16.63 -9.95 12.25
CA PRO A 203 -17.68 -10.84 11.76
C PRO A 203 -18.91 -10.90 12.68
N ALA A 204 -18.79 -10.52 13.95
CA ALA A 204 -19.92 -10.49 14.88
C ALA A 204 -20.83 -9.26 14.68
N THR A 205 -20.28 -8.15 14.16
CA THR A 205 -21.00 -6.86 14.09
C THR A 205 -21.03 -6.24 12.70
N GLY A 206 -20.22 -6.73 11.76
CA GLY A 206 -19.99 -6.15 10.44
C GLY A 206 -19.16 -4.86 10.45
N VAL A 207 -18.79 -4.32 11.62
CA VAL A 207 -18.08 -3.05 11.73
C VAL A 207 -16.63 -3.21 11.27
N LEU A 208 -16.14 -2.33 10.39
CA LEU A 208 -14.71 -2.28 10.05
C LEU A 208 -13.87 -2.14 11.32
N TRP A 209 -12.79 -2.91 11.45
CA TRP A 209 -11.87 -2.75 12.59
C TRP A 209 -11.30 -1.34 12.67
N SER A 210 -11.14 -0.69 11.51
CA SER A 210 -10.66 0.66 11.33
C SER A 210 -11.76 1.73 11.30
N ALA A 211 -13.03 1.42 11.62
CA ALA A 211 -14.14 2.37 11.51
C ALA A 211 -13.89 3.68 12.29
N ALA A 212 -13.26 3.58 13.46
CA ALA A 212 -12.92 4.75 14.28
C ALA A 212 -11.84 5.66 13.66
N SER A 213 -11.09 5.18 12.67
CA SER A 213 -10.06 5.95 11.95
C SER A 213 -10.61 6.84 10.83
N VAL A 214 -11.88 6.63 10.44
CA VAL A 214 -12.59 7.36 9.37
C VAL A 214 -13.92 7.97 9.87
N PRO A 215 -13.91 8.74 10.97
CA PRO A 215 -15.15 9.31 11.53
C PRO A 215 -15.89 10.21 10.55
N GLU A 216 -15.17 10.84 9.60
CA GLU A 216 -15.73 11.69 8.56
C GLU A 216 -16.66 10.96 7.59
N VAL A 217 -16.55 9.62 7.50
CA VAL A 217 -17.42 8.79 6.65
C VAL A 217 -18.78 8.54 7.31
N GLY A 218 -18.88 8.69 8.64
CA GLY A 218 -20.14 8.53 9.37
C GLY A 218 -20.67 7.09 9.37
N LEU A 219 -19.79 6.09 9.39
CA LEU A 219 -20.20 4.68 9.40
C LEU A 219 -21.04 4.34 10.63
N ARG A 220 -22.17 3.68 10.39
CA ARG A 220 -23.03 3.10 11.43
C ARG A 220 -22.71 1.63 11.63
N THR A 221 -23.04 1.12 12.81
CA THR A 221 -23.04 -0.33 13.06
C THR A 221 -24.04 -1.00 12.11
N PRO A 222 -23.60 -2.00 11.33
CA PRO A 222 -24.48 -2.78 10.47
C PRO A 222 -25.65 -3.44 11.21
N SER A 223 -26.75 -3.66 10.48
CA SER A 223 -27.94 -4.33 10.99
C SER A 223 -27.68 -5.81 11.21
N ALA A 224 -28.50 -6.47 12.05
CA ALA A 224 -28.42 -7.91 12.23
C ALA A 224 -28.71 -8.69 10.93
N ASP A 225 -29.51 -8.12 10.02
CA ASP A 225 -29.80 -8.72 8.73
C ASP A 225 -28.59 -8.65 7.79
N ASP A 226 -27.85 -7.54 7.78
CA ASP A 226 -26.59 -7.39 7.02
C ASP A 226 -25.54 -8.41 7.52
N VAL A 227 -25.40 -8.54 8.84
CA VAL A 227 -24.46 -9.52 9.45
C VAL A 227 -24.83 -10.95 9.09
N ARG A 228 -26.14 -11.30 9.09
CA ARG A 228 -26.61 -12.63 8.68
C ARG A 228 -26.33 -12.88 7.20
N ALA A 229 -26.60 -11.90 6.34
CA ALA A 229 -26.33 -12.01 4.90
C ALA A 229 -24.82 -12.19 4.62
N ALA A 230 -23.96 -11.45 5.34
CA ALA A 230 -22.52 -11.60 5.23
C ALA A 230 -22.03 -13.01 5.61
N ALA A 231 -22.65 -13.64 6.61
CA ALA A 231 -22.31 -14.99 7.06
C ALA A 231 -22.71 -16.09 6.06
N GLU A 232 -23.63 -15.81 5.12
CA GLU A 232 -24.03 -16.72 4.05
C GLU A 232 -23.09 -16.67 2.84
N LEU A 233 -22.21 -15.65 2.76
CA LEU A 233 -21.21 -15.55 1.69
C LEU A 233 -20.07 -16.56 1.90
N ALA A 234 -19.71 -17.25 0.82
CA ALA A 234 -18.60 -18.19 0.85
C ALA A 234 -17.26 -17.47 1.13
N PRO A 235 -16.43 -17.99 2.06
CA PRO A 235 -15.08 -17.47 2.25
C PRO A 235 -14.20 -17.69 1.01
N LYS A 236 -13.07 -16.98 0.94
CA LYS A 236 -12.09 -17.16 -0.14
C LYS A 236 -11.44 -18.55 -0.04
N ASP A 237 -11.60 -19.39 -1.06
CA ASP A 237 -11.05 -20.76 -1.11
C ASP A 237 -9.51 -20.79 -1.12
N THR A 238 -8.87 -19.75 -1.65
CA THR A 238 -7.40 -19.66 -1.71
C THR A 238 -6.85 -18.92 -0.50
N SER A 239 -5.90 -19.55 0.20
CA SER A 239 -5.30 -19.02 1.41
C SER A 239 -4.11 -18.08 1.18
N LEU A 240 -3.68 -17.83 -0.06
CA LEU A 240 -2.56 -16.93 -0.40
C LEU A 240 -3.05 -15.50 -0.60
N ASN A 241 -2.50 -14.56 0.17
CA ASN A 241 -2.91 -13.16 0.17
C ASN A 241 -1.75 -12.25 0.61
N THR A 242 -1.93 -10.94 0.53
CA THR A 242 -0.87 -9.96 0.80
C THR A 242 -1.46 -8.56 0.96
N THR A 243 -1.14 -7.83 2.04
CA THR A 243 -1.32 -6.37 2.08
C THR A 243 0.03 -5.68 1.91
N ILE A 244 0.18 -4.91 0.84
CA ILE A 244 1.43 -4.22 0.52
C ILE A 244 1.23 -2.72 0.48
N GLY A 245 2.27 -1.94 0.75
CA GLY A 245 2.12 -0.49 0.72
C GLY A 245 3.40 0.30 0.86
N VAL A 246 3.21 1.62 0.77
CA VAL A 246 4.23 2.63 0.99
C VAL A 246 3.74 3.58 2.06
N VAL A 247 4.57 3.83 3.07
CA VAL A 247 4.42 4.96 4.00
C VAL A 247 5.48 6.00 3.70
N ALA A 248 5.12 7.27 3.82
CA ALA A 248 6.01 8.36 3.47
C ALA A 248 5.97 9.49 4.49
N THR A 249 7.09 10.19 4.62
CA THR A 249 7.19 11.43 5.38
C THR A 249 8.12 12.44 4.71
N ASP A 250 7.91 13.73 5.02
CA ASP A 250 8.82 14.81 4.64
C ASP A 250 9.98 15.01 5.64
N ALA A 251 10.01 14.24 6.73
CA ALA A 251 11.09 14.23 7.70
C ALA A 251 12.45 13.84 7.08
N GLN A 252 13.53 14.33 7.67
CA GLN A 252 14.89 13.86 7.38
C GLN A 252 15.17 12.64 8.26
N LEU A 253 15.16 11.46 7.64
CA LEU A 253 15.43 10.19 8.31
C LEU A 253 16.56 9.46 7.61
N THR A 254 17.34 8.71 8.39
CA THR A 254 18.27 7.69 7.91
C THR A 254 17.51 6.42 7.50
N GLU A 255 18.17 5.50 6.80
CA GLU A 255 17.63 4.21 6.36
C GLU A 255 17.15 3.38 7.55
N SER A 256 17.92 3.39 8.65
CA SER A 256 17.57 2.68 9.88
C SER A 256 16.30 3.24 10.54
N GLU A 257 16.11 4.55 10.46
CA GLU A 257 14.94 5.25 10.97
C GLU A 257 13.73 5.02 10.04
N CYS A 258 13.92 5.05 8.71
CA CYS A 258 12.91 4.62 7.74
C CYS A 258 12.47 3.17 8.01
N ARG A 259 13.41 2.26 8.29
CA ARG A 259 13.08 0.87 8.63
C ARG A 259 12.23 0.81 9.90
N ARG A 260 12.54 1.66 10.90
CA ARG A 260 11.72 1.76 12.10
C ARG A 260 10.31 2.28 11.82
N VAL A 261 10.16 3.22 10.89
CA VAL A 261 8.84 3.70 10.43
C VAL A 261 8.07 2.58 9.71
N ALA A 262 8.72 1.80 8.84
CA ALA A 262 8.10 0.63 8.20
C ALA A 262 7.61 -0.40 9.24
N VAL A 263 8.42 -0.67 10.26
CA VAL A 263 8.05 -1.53 11.40
C VAL A 263 6.81 -1.01 12.12
N ALA A 264 6.74 0.29 12.43
CA ALA A 264 5.60 0.91 13.11
C ALA A 264 4.33 0.92 12.22
N ALA A 265 4.49 1.03 10.90
CA ALA A 265 3.38 0.99 9.95
C ALA A 265 2.61 -0.35 10.01
N HIS A 266 3.30 -1.46 10.28
CA HIS A 266 2.66 -2.76 10.45
C HIS A 266 1.72 -2.83 11.66
N ASP A 267 1.89 -1.98 12.67
CA ASP A 267 0.94 -1.90 13.79
C ASP A 267 -0.42 -1.34 13.32
N GLY A 268 -0.42 -0.39 12.37
CA GLY A 268 -1.62 0.11 11.73
C GLY A 268 -2.33 -0.94 10.88
N LEU A 269 -1.55 -1.76 10.16
CA LEU A 269 -2.05 -2.92 9.42
C LEU A 269 -2.75 -3.91 10.37
N ALA A 270 -2.12 -4.27 11.48
CA ALA A 270 -2.68 -5.19 12.47
C ALA A 270 -3.91 -4.64 13.21
N ARG A 271 -4.09 -3.32 13.28
CA ARG A 271 -5.33 -2.71 13.81
C ARG A 271 -6.50 -2.89 12.85
N ALA A 272 -6.24 -2.77 11.54
CA ALA A 272 -7.27 -2.82 10.50
C ALA A 272 -7.59 -4.23 9.98
N ILE A 273 -6.69 -5.21 10.16
CA ILE A 273 -6.81 -6.57 9.60
C ILE A 273 -6.60 -7.62 10.69
N ARG A 274 -7.49 -8.61 10.78
CA ARG A 274 -7.43 -9.66 11.80
C ARG A 274 -7.76 -11.07 11.26
N PRO A 275 -6.87 -12.06 11.41
CA PRO A 275 -5.46 -11.92 11.79
C PRO A 275 -4.63 -11.22 10.70
N ALA A 276 -3.54 -10.58 11.08
CA ALA A 276 -2.52 -10.04 10.17
C ALA A 276 -1.26 -10.91 10.18
N HIS A 277 -0.40 -10.79 9.15
CA HIS A 277 0.90 -11.47 9.08
C HIS A 277 0.81 -12.99 9.17
N SER A 278 -0.23 -13.57 8.57
CA SER A 278 -0.35 -15.03 8.41
C SER A 278 0.90 -15.60 7.72
N PRO A 279 1.26 -16.88 7.96
CA PRO A 279 2.25 -17.59 7.15
C PRO A 279 1.95 -17.58 5.64
N LEU A 280 0.71 -17.30 5.27
CA LEU A 280 0.20 -17.27 3.89
C LEU A 280 -0.04 -15.84 3.38
N ASP A 281 0.19 -14.84 4.24
CA ASP A 281 0.23 -13.43 3.84
C ASP A 281 1.66 -13.04 3.46
N GLY A 282 1.84 -12.18 2.46
CA GLY A 282 3.16 -11.63 2.10
C GLY A 282 3.37 -10.16 2.53
N ASP A 283 2.71 -9.74 3.61
CA ASP A 283 2.64 -8.33 4.03
C ASP A 283 4.00 -7.62 4.01
N THR A 284 4.07 -6.52 3.26
CA THR A 284 5.31 -5.77 2.99
C THR A 284 5.04 -4.27 2.97
N ILE A 285 5.75 -3.50 3.79
CA ILE A 285 5.63 -2.03 3.81
C ILE A 285 6.98 -1.39 3.53
N PHE A 286 7.02 -0.55 2.50
CA PHE A 286 8.15 0.33 2.22
C PHE A 286 7.96 1.67 2.94
N ALA A 287 9.02 2.21 3.52
CA ALA A 287 9.03 3.55 4.09
C ALA A 287 9.91 4.46 3.25
N ILE A 288 9.42 5.67 2.96
CA ILE A 288 10.12 6.72 2.20
C ILE A 288 10.24 7.99 3.06
N ALA A 289 11.42 8.58 3.10
CA ALA A 289 11.66 9.90 3.67
C ALA A 289 12.17 10.85 2.58
N THR A 290 11.39 11.88 2.24
CA THR A 290 11.79 12.86 1.20
C THR A 290 12.80 13.89 1.71
N GLY A 291 12.96 14.02 3.04
CA GLY A 291 13.95 14.92 3.65
C GLY A 291 13.73 16.41 3.40
N ARG A 292 12.54 16.80 2.91
CA ARG A 292 12.23 18.16 2.47
C ARG A 292 11.88 19.12 3.58
N ALA A 293 11.37 18.62 4.71
CA ALA A 293 11.04 19.44 5.85
C ALA A 293 12.20 19.45 6.86
N ALA A 294 12.60 20.66 7.27
CA ALA A 294 13.37 20.80 8.49
C ALA A 294 12.42 20.59 9.67
N ALA A 295 12.64 19.53 10.46
CA ALA A 295 11.96 19.40 11.74
C ALA A 295 12.27 20.65 12.58
N ARG A 296 11.23 21.30 13.11
CA ARG A 296 11.43 22.40 14.05
C ARG A 296 11.66 21.77 15.42
N PRO A 297 12.85 21.93 16.04
CA PRO A 297 13.05 21.41 17.38
C PRO A 297 12.06 22.09 18.31
N ALA A 298 11.06 21.34 18.80
CA ALA A 298 10.32 21.76 19.98
C ALA A 298 11.25 21.60 21.19
N GLU A 299 11.08 22.42 22.23
CA GLU A 299 11.64 22.10 23.54
C GLU A 299 10.96 20.82 24.05
N VAL A 300 11.62 19.68 23.88
CA VAL A 300 11.15 18.39 24.38
C VAL A 300 11.92 18.08 25.66
N ASP A 301 11.21 17.68 26.71
CA ASP A 301 11.80 17.14 27.93
C ASP A 301 12.29 15.71 27.69
N MET A 302 13.30 15.59 26.83
CA MET A 302 14.01 14.35 26.51
C MET A 302 15.48 14.52 26.90
N PRO A 303 16.17 13.44 27.31
CA PRO A 303 17.61 13.52 27.53
C PRO A 303 18.31 14.12 26.30
N MET A 304 19.05 15.22 26.52
CA MET A 304 19.73 16.04 25.49
C MET A 304 20.60 15.23 24.50
N MET A 305 20.90 13.96 24.79
CA MET A 305 21.74 13.09 23.98
C MET A 305 21.05 12.52 22.72
N MET A 306 19.72 12.61 22.56
CA MET A 306 19.01 11.98 21.42
C MET A 306 17.84 12.81 20.84
N PRO A 307 18.06 14.06 20.37
CA PRO A 307 16.99 14.91 19.86
C PRO A 307 16.29 14.35 18.60
N HIS A 308 17.00 13.60 17.74
CA HIS A 308 16.43 12.96 16.55
C HIS A 308 15.40 11.86 16.89
N LEU A 309 15.56 11.21 18.05
CA LEU A 309 14.67 10.13 18.48
C LEU A 309 13.25 10.64 18.75
N ALA A 310 13.09 11.86 19.27
CA ALA A 310 11.78 12.44 19.51
C ALA A 310 11.01 12.73 18.21
N VAL A 311 11.72 13.10 17.13
CA VAL A 311 11.13 13.27 15.80
C VAL A 311 10.71 11.92 15.24
N LEU A 312 11.60 10.92 15.29
CA LEU A 312 11.30 9.56 14.84
C LEU A 312 10.10 8.96 15.57
N ASP A 313 10.05 9.11 16.90
CA ASP A 313 8.93 8.61 17.72
C ASP A 313 7.61 9.27 17.31
N GLY A 314 7.59 10.59 17.12
CA GLY A 314 6.42 11.30 16.62
C GLY A 314 5.96 10.82 15.23
N VAL A 315 6.89 10.56 14.31
CA VAL A 315 6.58 9.99 12.99
C VAL A 315 6.04 8.56 13.12
N CYS A 316 6.66 7.71 13.95
CA CYS A 316 6.21 6.33 14.20
C CYS A 316 4.82 6.28 14.87
N ALA A 317 4.54 7.21 15.79
CA ALA A 317 3.23 7.31 16.42
C ALA A 317 2.15 7.72 15.40
N ALA A 318 2.48 8.59 14.44
CA ALA A 318 1.56 9.06 13.41
C ALA A 318 1.34 8.04 12.27
N VAL A 319 2.32 7.20 11.95
CA VAL A 319 2.22 6.30 10.78
C VAL A 319 1.17 5.20 10.96
N ALA A 320 1.05 4.60 12.15
CA ALA A 320 0.10 3.50 12.38
C ALA A 320 -1.37 3.93 12.16
N PRO A 321 -1.87 5.03 12.75
CA PRO A 321 -3.22 5.54 12.45
C PRO A 321 -3.43 5.89 10.97
N VAL A 322 -2.40 6.40 10.28
CA VAL A 322 -2.49 6.75 8.86
C VAL A 322 -2.62 5.49 8.00
N VAL A 323 -1.89 4.43 8.30
CA VAL A 323 -2.02 3.12 7.62
C VAL A 323 -3.40 2.52 7.87
N GLU A 324 -3.87 2.52 9.12
CA GLU A 324 -5.21 2.04 9.49
C GLU A 324 -6.30 2.78 8.68
N ARG A 325 -6.18 4.10 8.57
CA ARG A 325 -7.10 4.93 7.77
C ARG A 325 -7.00 4.67 6.27
N ALA A 326 -5.79 4.47 5.74
CA ALA A 326 -5.58 4.13 4.33
C ALA A 326 -6.24 2.79 3.98
N ILE A 327 -6.16 1.79 4.86
CA ILE A 327 -6.83 0.49 4.69
C ILE A 327 -8.35 0.67 4.72
N ALA A 328 -8.91 1.44 5.67
CA ALA A 328 -10.33 1.76 5.72
C ALA A 328 -10.81 2.38 4.39
N ARG A 329 -10.08 3.36 3.88
CA ARG A 329 -10.38 4.06 2.63
C ARG A 329 -10.27 3.13 1.42
N ALA A 330 -9.36 2.16 1.40
CA ALA A 330 -9.28 1.16 0.34
C ALA A 330 -10.58 0.34 0.25
N ILE A 331 -11.05 -0.16 1.39
CA ILE A 331 -12.25 -1.00 1.49
C ILE A 331 -13.51 -0.20 1.14
N LEU A 332 -13.59 1.05 1.58
CA LEU A 332 -14.75 1.92 1.33
C LEU A 332 -14.80 2.47 -0.10
N ALA A 333 -13.65 2.59 -0.78
CA ALA A 333 -13.56 3.02 -2.17
C ALA A 333 -13.69 1.88 -3.18
N ALA A 334 -13.60 0.62 -2.74
CA ALA A 334 -13.76 -0.54 -3.60
C ALA A 334 -15.21 -0.67 -4.10
N THR A 335 -15.36 -1.21 -5.31
CA THR A 335 -16.64 -1.55 -5.95
C THR A 335 -16.63 -3.03 -6.31
N ALA A 336 -17.78 -3.69 -6.42
CA ALA A 336 -17.83 -5.10 -6.80
C ALA A 336 -17.09 -5.38 -8.11
N VAL A 337 -16.35 -6.50 -8.16
CA VAL A 337 -15.63 -6.99 -9.34
C VAL A 337 -15.70 -8.51 -9.34
N ALA A 338 -15.95 -9.13 -10.50
CA ALA A 338 -15.98 -10.59 -10.65
C ALA A 338 -16.95 -11.31 -9.69
N GLY A 339 -18.08 -10.66 -9.36
CA GLY A 339 -19.04 -11.17 -8.37
C GLY A 339 -18.57 -11.06 -6.90
N VAL A 340 -17.36 -10.59 -6.63
CA VAL A 340 -16.87 -10.30 -5.28
C VAL A 340 -17.45 -8.96 -4.82
N PRO A 341 -18.28 -8.92 -3.76
CA PRO A 341 -18.99 -7.71 -3.36
C PRO A 341 -18.09 -6.69 -2.64
N ALA A 342 -18.40 -5.41 -2.74
CA ALA A 342 -17.78 -4.39 -1.89
C ALA A 342 -18.39 -4.38 -0.48
N TYR A 343 -17.70 -3.75 0.48
CA TYR A 343 -18.21 -3.61 1.85
C TYR A 343 -19.62 -3.02 1.91
N ARG A 344 -19.89 -1.99 1.08
CA ARG A 344 -21.19 -1.31 1.05
C ARG A 344 -22.31 -2.16 0.43
N ASP A 345 -21.96 -3.15 -0.38
CA ASP A 345 -22.94 -4.08 -0.95
C ASP A 345 -23.37 -5.10 0.09
N VAL A 346 -22.44 -5.53 0.96
CA VAL A 346 -22.70 -6.51 2.03
C VAL A 346 -23.32 -5.86 3.27
N PHE A 347 -22.91 -4.64 3.61
CA PHE A 347 -23.38 -3.91 4.79
C PHE A 347 -24.05 -2.57 4.41
N PRO A 348 -25.15 -2.59 3.63
CA PRO A 348 -25.80 -1.37 3.15
C PRO A 348 -26.30 -0.47 4.29
N SER A 349 -26.65 -1.04 5.46
CA SER A 349 -27.12 -0.24 6.60
C SER A 349 -26.00 0.54 7.30
N SER A 350 -24.74 0.26 6.96
CA SER A 350 -23.56 0.94 7.52
C SER A 350 -23.36 2.35 6.94
N GLY A 351 -23.85 2.60 5.73
CA GLY A 351 -23.86 3.95 5.13
C GLY A 351 -24.75 4.90 5.94
N ALA A 352 -24.50 6.21 5.85
CA ALA A 352 -25.38 7.23 6.42
C ALA A 352 -26.72 7.30 5.66
#